data_AF-A0A934WX63-F1
#
_entry.id   AF-A0A934WX63-F1
#
_cell.length_a   1.000
_cell.length_b   1.000
_cell.length_c   1.000
_cell.angle_alpha   90.00
_cell.angle_beta   90.00
_cell.angle_gamma   90.00
#
_symmetry.space_group_name_H-M   'P 1'
#
loop_
_entity.id
_entity.type
_entity.pdbx_description
1 polymer ?
#
loop_
_entity_poly.entity_id
_entity_poly.type
_entity_poly.pdbx_seq_one_letter_code
_entity_poly.pdbx_strand_id
1 'polypeptide(L)'
;MERLFTYIVIGLLVGCTSYKETCRKGLPEKQYDFLVDIKRQSNFNYLEAIVDFRQFGAYSKNLWVRKSESLKIVYSSLKQIGLKRFISEEEFNKPLFTDHWAETSWANKSINQIVQNLIQSYSDTTGFDKYYIEFWNRRKADKNESVVLQILTDIMSTYDSDTNPEKLHWKLEPTLTRLLYFEVKLKESDSLTLKKTNIDYHKYLKSIGLYSSANNLIRYENELLFGESESQDTDYVELINQIETDSVNCEEYWNWRQSAEWFTAIYDYGP
;
A
#
# COMPACT_ATOMS: atom_id res chain seq x y z
N MET A 1 -22.46 13.41 -66.23
CA MET A 1 -22.71 12.20 -65.41
C MET A 1 -21.45 11.70 -64.72
N GLU A 2 -20.29 11.67 -65.40
CA GLU A 2 -19.01 11.21 -64.81
C GLU A 2 -18.55 11.96 -63.55
N ARG A 3 -18.68 13.30 -63.51
CA ARG A 3 -18.25 14.08 -62.33
C ARG A 3 -19.05 13.76 -61.06
N LEU A 4 -20.34 13.44 -61.18
CA LEU A 4 -21.21 13.11 -60.05
C LEU A 4 -20.80 11.75 -59.43
N PHE A 5 -20.41 10.79 -60.28
CA PHE A 5 -19.94 9.48 -59.84
C PHE A 5 -18.60 9.59 -59.09
N THR A 6 -17.68 10.44 -59.56
CA THR A 6 -16.41 10.71 -58.88
C THR A 6 -16.61 11.35 -57.50
N TYR A 7 -17.56 12.29 -57.34
CA TYR A 7 -17.86 12.89 -56.03
C TYR A 7 -18.55 11.93 -55.06
N ILE A 8 -19.39 11.01 -55.56
CA ILE A 8 -20.00 9.96 -54.74
C ILE A 8 -18.94 8.93 -54.29
N VAL A 9 -18.02 8.53 -55.17
CA VAL A 9 -16.92 7.61 -54.83
C VAL A 9 -15.94 8.27 -53.85
N ILE A 10 -15.58 9.55 -54.04
CA ILE A 10 -14.76 10.29 -53.06
C ILE A 10 -15.51 10.47 -51.73
N GLY A 11 -16.82 10.78 -51.74
CA GLY A 11 -17.63 10.88 -50.52
C GLY A 11 -17.77 9.55 -49.77
N LEU A 12 -17.85 8.42 -50.49
CA LEU A 12 -17.88 7.07 -49.90
C LEU A 12 -16.50 6.61 -49.40
N LEU A 13 -15.40 7.05 -50.03
CA LEU A 13 -14.04 6.75 -49.59
C LEU A 13 -13.58 7.64 -48.42
N VAL A 14 -14.07 8.88 -48.34
CA VAL A 14 -13.79 9.82 -47.22
C VAL A 14 -14.68 9.54 -46.01
N GLY A 15 -15.84 8.91 -46.19
CA GLY A 15 -16.78 8.55 -45.12
C GLY A 15 -16.39 7.34 -44.24
N CYS A 16 -15.27 6.67 -44.52
CA CYS A 16 -14.88 5.42 -43.84
C CYS A 16 -13.50 5.45 -43.17
N THR A 17 -13.01 6.60 -42.76
CA THR A 17 -11.97 6.65 -41.72
C THR A 17 -12.60 7.24 -40.46
N SER A 18 -13.37 6.43 -39.72
CA SER A 18 -13.57 6.74 -38.31
C SER A 18 -12.17 6.68 -37.68
N TYR A 19 -11.51 7.83 -37.57
CA TYR A 19 -10.27 7.93 -36.83
C TYR A 19 -10.64 7.62 -35.39
N LYS A 20 -10.50 6.36 -35.00
CA LYS A 20 -10.69 5.95 -33.61
C LYS A 20 -9.50 6.50 -32.87
N GLU A 21 -9.69 7.67 -32.27
CA GLU A 21 -8.71 8.27 -31.40
C GLU A 21 -8.37 7.25 -30.30
N THR A 22 -7.08 6.98 -30.16
CA THR A 22 -6.54 6.03 -29.18
C THR A 22 -5.93 6.81 -28.04
N CYS A 23 -6.39 6.54 -26.83
CA CYS A 23 -5.90 7.12 -25.59
C CYS A 23 -4.92 6.14 -24.93
N ARG A 24 -4.03 6.65 -24.06
CA ARG A 24 -3.08 5.82 -23.32
C ARG A 24 -3.66 5.39 -21.99
N LYS A 25 -3.43 4.13 -21.63
CA LYS A 25 -3.91 3.50 -20.41
C LYS A 25 -2.74 2.78 -19.74
N GLY A 26 -2.65 2.77 -18.41
CA GLY A 26 -1.59 2.04 -17.72
C GLY A 26 -1.64 0.53 -17.96
N LEU A 27 -0.52 -0.16 -17.80
CA LEU A 27 -0.54 -1.61 -17.74
C LEU A 27 -1.34 -2.10 -16.52
N PRO A 28 -2.06 -3.23 -16.63
CA PRO A 28 -2.75 -3.82 -15.49
C PRO A 28 -1.77 -4.24 -14.38
N GLU A 29 -2.13 -4.02 -13.12
CA GLU A 29 -1.31 -4.48 -12.00
C GLU A 29 -1.42 -5.99 -11.79
N LYS A 30 -0.27 -6.63 -11.60
CA LYS A 30 -0.21 -8.01 -11.12
C LYS A 30 -0.85 -8.09 -9.73
N GLN A 31 -1.81 -9.00 -9.60
CA GLN A 31 -2.49 -9.21 -8.34
C GLN A 31 -1.62 -10.07 -7.39
N TYR A 32 -1.41 -9.56 -6.18
CA TYR A 32 -0.79 -10.30 -5.09
C TYR A 32 -1.83 -10.49 -3.98
N ASP A 33 -1.98 -11.70 -3.46
CA ASP A 33 -2.96 -12.00 -2.41
C ASP A 33 -2.82 -11.10 -1.18
N PHE A 34 -1.59 -10.72 -0.82
CA PHE A 34 -1.33 -9.82 0.30
C PHE A 34 -1.67 -8.36 0.00
N LEU A 35 -1.73 -7.94 -1.27
CA LEU A 35 -2.16 -6.60 -1.67
C LEU A 35 -3.69 -6.48 -1.71
N VAL A 36 -4.42 -7.60 -1.85
CA VAL A 36 -5.88 -7.62 -1.77
C VAL A 36 -6.37 -7.11 -0.40
N ASP A 37 -5.56 -7.26 0.66
CA ASP A 37 -5.87 -6.78 2.01
C ASP A 37 -5.30 -5.38 2.31
N ILE A 38 -4.30 -4.95 1.54
CA ILE A 38 -3.74 -3.59 1.55
C ILE A 38 -4.40 -2.80 0.40
N LYS A 39 -5.74 -2.84 0.32
CA LYS A 39 -6.44 -2.06 -0.70
C LYS A 39 -6.16 -0.59 -0.48
N ARG A 40 -5.55 0.05 -1.48
CA ARG A 40 -5.54 1.51 -1.61
C ARG A 40 -6.97 1.97 -1.82
N GLN A 41 -7.65 2.37 -0.74
CA GLN A 41 -8.95 3.02 -0.85
C GLN A 41 -8.75 4.51 -1.16
N SER A 42 -9.54 5.03 -2.10
CA SER A 42 -9.64 6.46 -2.35
C SER A 42 -10.17 7.15 -1.10
N ASN A 43 -9.43 8.12 -0.55
CA ASN A 43 -10.01 9.14 0.31
C ASN A 43 -9.91 10.48 -0.43
N PHE A 44 -11.03 10.93 -1.02
CA PHE A 44 -11.10 12.15 -1.82
C PHE A 44 -10.76 13.43 -1.04
N ASN A 45 -10.71 13.37 0.30
CA ASN A 45 -10.43 14.52 1.15
C ASN A 45 -8.93 14.75 1.44
N TYR A 46 -8.03 13.90 0.95
CA TYR A 46 -6.60 13.99 1.26
C TYR A 46 -5.74 13.71 0.02
N LEU A 47 -5.60 14.71 -0.85
CA LEU A 47 -4.57 14.73 -1.90
C LEU A 47 -3.15 14.97 -1.36
N GLU A 48 -2.99 15.27 -0.06
CA GLU A 48 -1.70 15.60 0.56
C GLU A 48 -0.96 14.43 1.25
N ALA A 49 -1.40 13.18 1.11
CA ALA A 49 -0.82 12.09 1.90
C ALA A 49 -0.70 10.75 1.15
N ILE A 50 -0.21 10.75 -0.09
CA ILE A 50 0.04 9.49 -0.85
C ILE A 50 1.06 8.59 -0.13
N VAL A 51 1.89 9.15 0.75
CA VAL A 51 2.85 8.40 1.60
C VAL A 51 2.17 7.69 2.79
N ASP A 52 0.95 8.10 3.17
CA ASP A 52 0.31 7.67 4.44
C ASP A 52 -0.80 6.61 4.24
N PHE A 53 -1.06 6.18 3.00
CA PHE A 53 -2.09 5.16 2.74
C PHE A 53 -1.55 3.73 2.77
N ARG A 54 -1.17 3.29 3.98
CA ARG A 54 -1.28 1.87 4.38
C ARG A 54 -2.53 1.66 5.23
N GLN A 55 -3.68 2.11 4.73
CA GLN A 55 -4.94 1.70 5.33
C GLN A 55 -5.17 0.24 4.97
N PHE A 56 -4.84 -0.66 5.90
CA PHE A 56 -5.47 -1.99 5.94
C PHE A 56 -6.97 -1.72 5.91
N GLY A 57 -7.64 -2.20 4.86
CA GLY A 57 -8.99 -1.76 4.50
C GLY A 57 -9.93 -1.63 5.69
N ALA A 58 -10.78 -0.60 5.66
CA ALA A 58 -11.75 -0.30 6.71
C ALA A 58 -12.45 -1.57 7.22
N TYR A 59 -12.26 -1.89 8.51
CA TYR A 59 -13.01 -2.85 9.31
C TYR A 59 -13.27 -4.26 8.69
N SER A 60 -12.56 -5.26 9.22
CA SER A 60 -13.00 -6.69 9.37
C SER A 60 -13.24 -7.57 8.12
N LYS A 61 -13.32 -7.04 6.90
CA LYS A 61 -13.62 -7.84 5.70
C LYS A 61 -12.42 -8.56 5.09
N ASN A 62 -11.21 -8.17 5.46
CA ASN A 62 -9.97 -8.72 4.90
C ASN A 62 -9.65 -10.08 5.52
N LEU A 63 -9.82 -11.14 4.74
CA LEU A 63 -9.68 -12.52 5.20
C LEU A 63 -8.25 -13.04 5.10
N TRP A 64 -7.36 -12.43 4.32
CA TRP A 64 -6.01 -12.98 4.12
C TRP A 64 -5.14 -12.79 5.37
N VAL A 65 -5.03 -11.59 5.95
CA VAL A 65 -4.31 -11.31 7.21
C VAL A 65 -4.97 -11.93 8.45
N ARG A 66 -6.14 -12.57 8.31
CA ARG A 66 -6.76 -13.37 9.38
C ARG A 66 -6.29 -14.83 9.34
N LYS A 67 -5.65 -15.30 8.26
CA LYS A 67 -5.12 -16.65 8.19
C LYS A 67 -3.81 -16.74 8.97
N SER A 68 -3.66 -17.82 9.73
CA SER A 68 -2.44 -18.14 10.47
C SER A 68 -1.18 -18.09 9.60
N GLU A 69 -1.22 -18.67 8.40
CA GLU A 69 -0.05 -18.68 7.51
C GLU A 69 0.32 -17.28 6.99
N SER A 70 -0.69 -16.47 6.67
CA SER A 70 -0.47 -15.10 6.22
C SER A 70 0.10 -14.21 7.33
N LEU A 71 -0.40 -14.36 8.57
CA LEU A 71 0.16 -13.68 9.74
C LEU A 71 1.64 -14.00 9.94
N LYS A 72 2.02 -15.28 9.78
CA LYS A 72 3.41 -15.71 9.87
C LYS A 72 4.28 -15.04 8.80
N ILE A 73 3.80 -15.03 7.56
CA ILE A 73 4.51 -14.40 6.43
C ILE A 73 4.73 -12.91 6.69
N VAL A 74 3.68 -12.17 7.06
CA VAL A 74 3.76 -10.73 7.34
C VAL A 74 4.74 -10.47 8.48
N TYR A 75 4.61 -11.21 9.59
CA TYR A 75 5.46 -11.02 10.75
C TYR A 75 6.92 -11.33 10.46
N SER A 76 7.22 -12.46 9.81
CA SER A 76 8.60 -12.80 9.46
C SER A 76 9.22 -11.80 8.48
N SER A 77 8.41 -11.24 7.57
CA SER A 77 8.87 -10.17 6.66
C SER A 77 9.24 -8.90 7.43
N LEU A 78 8.41 -8.47 8.39
CA LEU A 78 8.71 -7.33 9.29
C LEU A 78 9.95 -7.60 10.16
N LYS A 79 10.01 -8.79 10.77
CA LYS A 79 11.12 -9.19 11.65
C LYS A 79 12.44 -9.26 10.90
N GLN A 80 12.45 -9.73 9.64
CA GLN A 80 13.65 -9.77 8.80
C GLN A 80 14.25 -8.37 8.57
N ILE A 81 13.40 -7.34 8.44
CA ILE A 81 13.84 -5.96 8.25
C ILE A 81 14.33 -5.35 9.57
N GLY A 82 13.68 -5.75 10.68
CA GLY A 82 13.95 -5.31 12.04
C GLY A 82 12.81 -4.46 12.58
N LEU A 83 12.08 -4.98 13.58
CA LEU A 83 10.90 -4.32 14.15
C LEU A 83 11.19 -2.88 14.63
N LYS A 84 12.36 -2.67 15.26
CA LYS A 84 12.80 -1.36 15.76
C LYS A 84 12.97 -0.28 14.68
N ARG A 85 13.06 -0.66 13.39
CA ARG A 85 13.08 0.29 12.27
C ARG A 85 11.69 0.79 11.87
N PHE A 86 10.65 0.04 12.21
CA PHE A 86 9.27 0.46 12.01
C PHE A 86 8.77 1.32 13.18
N ILE A 87 8.98 0.83 14.40
CA ILE A 87 8.58 1.47 15.66
C ILE A 87 9.79 1.48 16.56
N SER A 88 10.29 2.65 16.92
CA SER A 88 11.42 2.78 17.83
C SER A 88 11.06 2.29 19.23
N GLU A 89 12.06 2.01 20.06
CA GLU A 89 11.82 1.61 21.45
C GLU A 89 11.13 2.72 22.26
N GLU A 90 11.46 3.98 21.97
CA GLU A 90 10.76 5.13 22.54
C GLU A 90 9.28 5.15 22.13
N GLU A 91 8.99 5.01 20.82
CA GLU A 91 7.62 4.99 20.30
C GLU A 91 6.79 3.83 20.87
N PHE A 92 7.40 2.65 21.04
CA PHE A 92 6.75 1.47 21.59
C PHE A 92 6.34 1.66 23.06
N ASN A 93 7.15 2.39 23.82
CA ASN A 93 6.93 2.65 25.25
C ASN A 93 6.18 3.95 25.55
N LYS A 94 6.04 4.84 24.55
CA LYS A 94 5.30 6.09 24.69
C LYS A 94 3.80 5.83 24.80
N PRO A 95 3.09 6.40 25.78
CA PRO A 95 1.64 6.32 25.85
C PRO A 95 0.97 6.89 24.58
N LEU A 96 -0.04 6.18 24.07
CA LEU A 96 -0.85 6.67 22.98
C LEU A 96 -1.78 7.77 23.51
N PHE A 97 -1.42 9.03 23.30
CA PHE A 97 -2.28 10.19 23.51
C PHE A 97 -2.68 10.77 22.17
N THR A 98 -3.85 10.38 21.69
CA THR A 98 -4.58 11.19 20.70
C THR A 98 -6.04 11.23 21.14
N ASP A 99 -6.68 12.39 20.99
CA ASP A 99 -8.07 12.65 21.39
C ASP A 99 -9.07 11.62 20.82
N HIS A 100 -8.68 10.89 19.78
CA HIS A 100 -9.42 9.80 19.16
C HIS A 100 -9.55 8.51 20.00
N TRP A 101 -8.71 8.29 21.02
CA TRP A 101 -8.68 7.03 21.78
C TRP A 101 -9.05 7.18 23.25
N ALA A 102 -9.41 8.39 23.69
CA ALA A 102 -9.65 8.74 25.09
C ALA A 102 -10.73 7.89 25.77
N GLU A 103 -11.66 7.31 25.00
CA GLU A 103 -12.75 6.44 25.50
C GLU A 103 -12.54 4.95 25.21
N THR A 104 -11.34 4.55 24.81
CA THR A 104 -11.04 3.15 24.46
C THR A 104 -10.25 2.45 25.55
N SER A 105 -10.24 1.11 25.53
CA SER A 105 -9.35 0.29 26.37
C SER A 105 -7.86 0.59 26.17
N TRP A 106 -7.49 1.43 25.20
CA TRP A 106 -6.12 1.83 24.89
C TRP A 106 -5.76 3.23 25.39
N ALA A 107 -6.73 3.98 25.94
CA ALA A 107 -6.51 5.32 26.46
C ALA A 107 -5.35 5.34 27.46
N ASN A 108 -4.40 6.26 27.26
CA ASN A 108 -3.23 6.49 28.10
C ASN A 108 -2.31 5.26 28.26
N LYS A 109 -2.44 4.25 27.40
CA LYS A 109 -1.56 3.07 27.39
C LYS A 109 -0.55 3.18 26.26
N SER A 110 0.68 2.73 26.51
CA SER A 110 1.67 2.52 25.44
C SER A 110 1.39 1.26 24.64
N ILE A 111 2.04 1.11 23.49
CA ILE A 111 1.94 -0.13 22.70
C ILE A 111 2.43 -1.31 23.55
N ASN A 112 3.52 -1.13 24.30
CA ASN A 112 4.02 -2.10 25.27
C ASN A 112 2.90 -2.58 26.21
N GLN A 113 2.24 -1.67 26.93
CA GLN A 113 1.18 -2.02 27.87
C GLN A 113 -0.01 -2.70 27.18
N ILE A 114 -0.37 -2.29 25.97
CA ILE A 114 -1.45 -2.93 25.20
C ILE A 114 -1.07 -4.37 24.83
N VAL A 115 0.15 -4.60 24.37
CA VAL A 115 0.64 -5.95 24.02
C VAL A 115 0.76 -6.83 25.25
N GLN A 116 1.29 -6.31 26.37
CA GLN A 116 1.33 -7.02 27.65
C GLN A 116 -0.06 -7.45 28.10
N ASN A 117 -1.05 -6.54 28.07
CA ASN A 117 -2.43 -6.87 28.41
C ASN A 117 -3.04 -7.91 27.47
N LEU A 118 -2.74 -7.85 26.16
CA LEU A 118 -3.17 -8.87 25.21
C LEU A 118 -2.59 -10.24 25.58
N ILE A 119 -1.30 -10.33 25.88
CA ILE A 119 -0.66 -11.59 26.28
C ILE A 119 -1.27 -12.14 27.58
N GLN A 120 -1.42 -11.31 28.61
CA GLN A 120 -1.96 -11.75 29.90
C GLN A 120 -3.44 -12.18 29.79
N SER A 121 -4.24 -11.44 29.02
CA SER A 121 -5.66 -11.75 28.79
C SER A 121 -5.90 -13.03 27.99
N TYR A 122 -4.87 -13.63 27.40
CA TYR A 122 -4.98 -14.92 26.72
C TYR A 122 -5.26 -16.06 27.71
N SER A 123 -4.55 -16.08 28.85
CA SER A 123 -4.65 -17.14 29.86
C SER A 123 -5.64 -16.83 30.97
N ASP A 124 -5.84 -15.56 31.32
CA ASP A 124 -6.79 -15.13 32.35
C ASP A 124 -7.51 -13.86 31.91
N THR A 125 -8.84 -13.92 31.80
CA THR A 125 -9.67 -12.78 31.41
C THR A 125 -10.12 -11.93 32.59
N THR A 126 -9.83 -12.34 33.82
CA THR A 126 -10.29 -11.69 35.04
C THR A 126 -9.69 -10.28 35.16
N GLY A 127 -10.53 -9.27 35.32
CA GLY A 127 -10.09 -7.88 35.48
C GLY A 127 -9.65 -7.18 34.18
N PHE A 128 -9.70 -7.85 33.03
CA PHE A 128 -9.43 -7.22 31.73
C PHE A 128 -10.69 -6.60 31.13
N ASP A 129 -10.51 -5.48 30.43
CA ASP A 129 -11.57 -4.84 29.66
C ASP A 129 -12.16 -5.78 28.60
N LYS A 130 -13.45 -5.58 28.30
CA LYS A 130 -14.22 -6.34 27.29
C LYS A 130 -13.48 -6.46 25.96
N TYR A 131 -12.76 -5.41 25.55
CA TYR A 131 -11.99 -5.38 24.31
C TYR A 131 -11.01 -6.56 24.18
N TYR A 132 -10.23 -6.85 25.22
CA TYR A 132 -9.20 -7.89 25.19
C TYR A 132 -9.81 -9.30 25.09
N ILE A 133 -10.93 -9.50 25.77
CA ILE A 133 -11.70 -10.76 25.72
C ILE A 133 -12.25 -10.97 24.29
N GLU A 134 -12.88 -9.95 23.72
CA GLU A 134 -13.43 -10.02 22.37
C GLU A 134 -12.33 -10.19 21.31
N PHE A 135 -11.16 -9.59 21.50
CA PHE A 135 -10.01 -9.79 20.63
C PHE A 135 -9.67 -11.29 20.54
N TRP A 136 -9.47 -11.96 21.68
CA TRP A 136 -9.14 -13.39 21.68
C TRP A 136 -10.27 -14.27 21.16
N ASN A 137 -11.53 -13.93 21.43
CA ASN A 137 -12.67 -14.64 20.86
C ASN A 137 -12.67 -14.57 19.33
N ARG A 138 -12.34 -13.41 18.74
CA ARG A 138 -12.17 -13.27 17.28
C ARG A 138 -11.00 -14.10 16.77
N ARG A 139 -9.86 -14.12 17.47
CA ARG A 139 -8.69 -14.91 17.06
C ARG A 139 -8.97 -16.43 17.10
N LYS A 140 -9.69 -16.89 18.13
CA LYS A 140 -10.15 -18.29 18.26
C LYS A 140 -11.13 -18.66 17.16
N ALA A 141 -12.07 -17.77 16.82
CA ALA A 141 -12.98 -17.98 15.70
C ALA A 141 -12.23 -18.09 14.36
N ASP A 142 -11.17 -17.31 14.19
CA ASP A 142 -10.28 -17.36 13.02
C ASP A 142 -9.28 -18.52 13.06
N LYS A 143 -9.19 -19.27 14.18
CA LYS A 143 -8.23 -20.35 14.43
C LYS A 143 -6.77 -19.90 14.26
N ASN A 144 -6.47 -18.68 14.73
CA ASN A 144 -5.15 -18.07 14.63
C ASN A 144 -4.59 -17.58 15.97
N GLU A 145 -5.27 -17.85 17.08
CA GLU A 145 -4.94 -17.36 18.41
C GLU A 145 -3.53 -17.76 18.88
N SER A 146 -3.10 -18.99 18.58
CA SER A 146 -1.76 -19.48 18.94
C SER A 146 -0.65 -18.75 18.18
N VAL A 147 -0.87 -18.47 16.89
CA VAL A 147 0.08 -17.71 16.06
C VAL A 147 0.14 -16.26 16.52
N VAL A 148 -1.00 -15.65 16.81
CA VAL A 148 -1.06 -14.27 17.31
C VAL A 148 -0.36 -14.16 18.65
N LEU A 149 -0.57 -15.10 19.57
CA LEU A 149 0.13 -15.11 20.85
C LEU A 149 1.66 -15.19 20.65
N GLN A 150 2.13 -16.11 19.79
CA GLN A 150 3.57 -16.23 19.47
C GLN A 150 4.15 -14.92 18.92
N ILE A 151 3.42 -14.25 18.02
CA ILE A 151 3.81 -12.95 17.48
C ILE A 151 3.92 -11.91 18.61
N LEU A 152 2.90 -11.77 19.45
CA LEU A 152 2.88 -10.77 20.50
C LEU A 152 3.99 -10.99 21.53
N THR A 153 4.24 -12.25 21.91
CA THR A 153 5.34 -12.61 22.82
C THR A 153 6.70 -12.30 22.19
N ASP A 154 6.90 -12.62 20.91
CA ASP A 154 8.17 -12.35 20.21
C ASP A 154 8.39 -10.83 20.01
N ILE A 155 7.33 -10.06 19.74
CA ILE A 155 7.38 -8.59 19.73
C ILE A 155 7.85 -8.08 21.08
N MET A 156 7.17 -8.45 22.18
CA MET A 156 7.56 -8.02 23.53
C MET A 156 9.03 -8.30 23.80
N SER A 157 9.48 -9.53 23.53
CA SER A 157 10.86 -9.90 23.75
C SER A 157 11.88 -9.18 22.87
N THR A 158 11.48 -8.67 21.71
CA THR A 158 12.36 -7.88 20.84
C THR A 158 12.58 -6.47 21.40
N TYR A 159 11.59 -5.93 22.12
CA TYR A 159 11.65 -4.61 22.73
C TYR A 159 12.15 -4.66 24.18
N ASP A 160 11.99 -5.78 24.87
CA ASP A 160 12.55 -6.03 26.21
C ASP A 160 14.00 -6.55 26.10
N SER A 161 14.96 -5.71 26.49
CA SER A 161 16.42 -5.94 26.41
C SER A 161 16.92 -7.23 27.09
N ASP A 162 16.14 -7.81 28.00
CA ASP A 162 16.55 -8.91 28.89
C ASP A 162 16.13 -10.29 28.38
N THR A 163 15.49 -10.37 27.22
CA THR A 163 15.00 -11.65 26.69
C THR A 163 15.61 -11.96 25.34
N ASN A 164 16.13 -13.18 25.21
CA ASN A 164 16.67 -13.70 23.96
C ASN A 164 15.67 -14.74 23.43
N PRO A 165 14.60 -14.32 22.75
CA PRO A 165 13.53 -15.23 22.34
C PRO A 165 14.05 -16.26 21.35
N GLU A 166 13.43 -17.43 21.39
CA GLU A 166 13.62 -18.44 20.36
C GLU A 166 13.25 -17.84 19.00
N LYS A 167 14.16 -17.92 18.03
CA LYS A 167 13.94 -17.32 16.71
C LYS A 167 12.76 -18.02 16.03
N LEU A 168 11.64 -17.33 15.90
CA LEU A 168 10.54 -17.77 15.03
C LEU A 168 11.05 -17.89 13.58
N HIS A 169 11.14 -19.13 13.08
CA HIS A 169 11.59 -19.44 11.72
C HIS A 169 10.38 -19.78 10.84
N TRP A 170 9.58 -18.77 10.47
CA TRP A 170 8.52 -18.97 9.49
C TRP A 170 8.93 -18.54 8.08
N LYS A 171 8.13 -18.98 7.10
CA LYS A 171 8.35 -18.69 5.69
C LYS A 171 8.27 -17.17 5.45
N LEU A 172 9.21 -16.67 4.67
CA LEU A 172 9.25 -15.29 4.20
C LEU A 172 8.52 -15.18 2.87
N GLU A 173 7.98 -13.99 2.59
CA GLU A 173 7.55 -13.63 1.25
C GLU A 173 8.49 -12.54 0.68
N PRO A 174 9.44 -12.90 -0.21
CA PRO A 174 10.46 -11.98 -0.68
C PRO A 174 9.90 -10.69 -1.28
N THR A 175 8.78 -10.75 -2.00
CA THR A 175 8.16 -9.55 -2.59
C THR A 175 7.65 -8.62 -1.49
N LEU A 176 6.92 -9.15 -0.50
CA LEU A 176 6.43 -8.38 0.65
C LEU A 176 7.57 -7.80 1.48
N THR A 177 8.59 -8.61 1.81
CA THR A 177 9.79 -8.14 2.53
C THR A 177 10.43 -6.98 1.78
N ARG A 178 10.62 -7.10 0.46
CA ARG A 178 11.29 -6.06 -0.31
C ARG A 178 10.45 -4.79 -0.41
N LEU A 179 9.12 -4.89 -0.52
CA LEU A 179 8.21 -3.74 -0.44
C LEU A 179 8.36 -3.02 0.91
N LEU A 180 8.23 -3.75 2.03
CA LEU A 180 8.39 -3.20 3.38
C LEU A 180 9.78 -2.60 3.61
N TYR A 181 10.82 -3.14 2.99
CA TYR A 181 12.17 -2.60 3.09
C TYR A 181 12.31 -1.23 2.42
N PHE A 182 11.66 -1.03 1.27
CA PHE A 182 11.63 0.29 0.62
C PHE A 182 10.88 1.31 1.47
N GLU A 183 9.75 0.92 2.08
CA GLU A 183 9.00 1.79 3.00
C GLU A 183 9.86 2.29 4.17
N VAL A 184 10.65 1.40 4.79
CA VAL A 184 11.57 1.80 5.87
C VAL A 184 12.69 2.68 5.34
N LYS A 185 13.27 2.32 4.19
CA LYS A 185 14.32 3.14 3.58
C LYS A 185 13.85 4.55 3.28
N LEU A 186 12.63 4.73 2.77
CA LEU A 186 12.07 6.05 2.51
C LEU A 186 11.92 6.86 3.80
N LYS A 187 11.39 6.25 4.88
CA LYS A 187 11.28 6.89 6.20
C LYS A 187 12.64 7.32 6.77
N GLU A 188 13.69 6.53 6.52
CA GLU A 188 15.05 6.77 7.01
C GLU A 188 15.89 7.64 6.05
N SER A 189 15.41 7.95 4.84
CA SER A 189 16.19 8.69 3.84
C SER A 189 16.26 10.18 4.18
N ASP A 190 17.45 10.76 4.01
CA ASP A 190 17.63 12.21 3.93
C ASP A 190 17.28 12.72 2.52
N SER A 191 17.28 14.04 2.32
CA SER A 191 16.93 14.63 1.02
C SER A 191 17.82 14.17 -0.14
N LEU A 192 19.10 13.84 0.12
CA LEU A 192 20.06 13.39 -0.89
C LEU A 192 19.81 11.94 -1.31
N THR A 193 19.45 11.09 -0.36
CA THR A 193 19.22 9.65 -0.57
C THR A 193 17.78 9.33 -0.99
N LEU A 194 16.82 10.19 -0.63
CA LEU A 194 15.40 10.02 -0.93
C LEU A 194 15.16 9.84 -2.43
N LYS A 195 15.72 10.73 -3.25
CA LYS A 195 15.60 10.66 -4.71
C LYS A 195 16.07 9.31 -5.25
N LYS A 196 17.28 8.87 -4.86
CA LYS A 196 17.81 7.57 -5.28
C LYS A 196 16.93 6.41 -4.82
N THR A 197 16.46 6.45 -3.57
CA THR A 197 15.55 5.42 -3.03
C THR A 197 14.24 5.35 -3.80
N ASN A 198 13.65 6.50 -4.18
CA ASN A 198 12.45 6.57 -5.00
C ASN A 198 12.65 5.96 -6.39
N ILE A 199 13.78 6.26 -7.05
CA ILE A 199 14.12 5.66 -8.36
C ILE A 199 14.27 4.14 -8.25
N ASP A 200 15.00 3.66 -7.24
CA ASP A 200 15.20 2.22 -7.02
C ASP A 200 13.87 1.51 -6.69
N TYR A 201 13.00 2.15 -5.91
CA TYR A 201 11.69 1.62 -5.57
C TYR A 201 10.77 1.56 -6.79
N HIS A 202 10.72 2.62 -7.59
CA HIS A 202 9.99 2.64 -8.87
C HIS A 202 10.40 1.47 -9.78
N LYS A 203 11.72 1.29 -9.99
CA LYS A 203 12.24 0.18 -10.81
C LYS A 203 11.83 -1.19 -10.25
N TYR A 204 11.85 -1.35 -8.93
CA TYR A 204 11.41 -2.57 -8.29
C TYR A 204 9.90 -2.82 -8.46
N LEU A 205 9.05 -1.81 -8.24
CA LEU A 205 7.60 -1.90 -8.43
C LEU A 205 7.25 -2.34 -9.86
N LYS A 206 7.93 -1.75 -10.87
CA LYS A 206 7.80 -2.18 -12.27
C LYS A 206 8.20 -3.65 -12.45
N SER A 207 9.34 -4.08 -11.90
CA SER A 207 9.85 -5.45 -12.12
C SER A 207 8.95 -6.54 -11.52
N ILE A 208 8.13 -6.20 -10.54
CA ILE A 208 7.14 -7.10 -9.93
C ILE A 208 5.71 -6.93 -10.49
N GLY A 209 5.54 -6.09 -11.52
CA GLY A 209 4.25 -5.87 -12.20
C GLY A 209 3.29 -4.94 -11.46
N LEU A 210 3.77 -4.11 -10.53
CA LEU A 210 2.99 -3.09 -9.83
C LEU A 210 3.16 -1.72 -10.51
N TYR A 211 2.72 -1.63 -11.76
CA TYR A 211 2.94 -0.46 -12.60
C TYR A 211 2.26 0.80 -12.07
N SER A 212 0.97 0.74 -11.72
CA SER A 212 0.24 1.90 -11.17
C SER A 212 0.88 2.40 -9.87
N SER A 213 1.36 1.49 -9.04
CA SER A 213 2.10 1.82 -7.83
C SER A 213 3.43 2.49 -8.10
N ALA A 214 4.19 2.04 -9.11
CA ALA A 214 5.41 2.70 -9.54
C ALA A 214 5.12 4.14 -9.97
N ASN A 215 4.08 4.35 -10.76
CA ASN A 215 3.76 5.66 -11.32
C ASN A 215 3.29 6.67 -10.26
N ASN A 216 2.50 6.22 -9.29
CA ASN A 216 2.07 7.06 -8.16
C ASN A 216 3.26 7.58 -7.34
N LEU A 217 4.30 6.76 -7.15
CA LEU A 217 5.50 7.16 -6.43
C LEU A 217 6.18 8.36 -7.09
N ILE A 218 6.25 8.38 -8.42
CA ILE A 218 6.91 9.44 -9.19
C ILE A 218 6.08 10.72 -9.23
N ARG A 219 4.74 10.62 -9.38
CA ARG A 219 3.88 11.79 -9.51
C ARG A 219 3.81 12.63 -8.23
N TYR A 220 3.70 11.99 -7.08
CA TYR A 220 3.60 12.69 -5.79
C TYR A 220 4.86 13.50 -5.48
N GLU A 221 6.03 12.91 -5.72
CA GLU A 221 7.31 13.61 -5.55
C GLU A 221 7.44 14.80 -6.49
N ASN A 222 7.01 14.65 -7.74
CA ASN A 222 6.97 15.77 -8.68
C ASN A 222 6.05 16.89 -8.17
N GLU A 223 4.82 16.57 -7.75
CA GLU A 223 3.84 17.56 -7.26
C GLU A 223 4.33 18.31 -6.00
N LEU A 224 5.00 17.63 -5.05
CA LEU A 224 5.58 18.27 -3.87
C LEU A 224 6.76 19.20 -4.20
N LEU A 225 7.56 18.87 -5.21
CA LEU A 225 8.72 19.65 -5.62
C LEU A 225 8.36 20.89 -6.45
N PHE A 226 7.17 20.96 -7.05
CA PHE A 226 6.75 22.09 -7.91
C PHE A 226 6.04 23.24 -7.20
N GLY A 227 6.02 23.26 -5.87
CA GLY A 227 5.41 24.35 -5.09
C GLY A 227 6.11 25.71 -5.25
N GLU A 228 7.42 25.76 -5.50
CA GLU A 228 8.18 27.02 -5.49
C GLU A 228 9.34 27.00 -6.48
N SER A 229 9.10 27.42 -7.73
CA SER A 229 10.09 27.81 -8.75
C SER A 229 11.13 26.77 -9.24
N GLU A 230 11.34 26.78 -10.57
CA GLU A 230 12.53 26.28 -11.30
C GLU A 230 12.72 24.77 -11.56
N SER A 231 12.72 24.47 -12.88
CA SER A 231 13.19 23.25 -13.57
C SER A 231 12.52 21.93 -13.22
N GLN A 232 11.94 21.28 -14.23
CA GLN A 232 11.54 19.88 -14.13
C GLN A 232 12.76 19.01 -13.83
N ASP A 233 12.69 18.20 -12.77
CA ASP A 233 13.73 17.22 -12.47
C ASP A 233 13.78 16.18 -13.61
N THR A 234 14.88 16.21 -14.36
CA THR A 234 15.06 15.39 -15.55
C THR A 234 15.00 13.90 -15.27
N ASP A 235 15.38 13.46 -14.07
CA ASP A 235 15.35 12.03 -13.71
C ASP A 235 13.90 11.56 -13.54
N TYR A 236 13.03 12.38 -12.94
CA TYR A 236 11.60 12.07 -12.83
C TYR A 236 10.88 12.15 -14.18
N VAL A 237 11.27 13.11 -15.04
CA VAL A 237 10.78 13.17 -16.42
C VAL A 237 11.21 11.93 -17.22
N GLU A 238 12.45 11.47 -17.07
CA GLU A 238 12.92 10.24 -17.71
C GLU A 238 12.11 9.03 -17.25
N LEU A 239 11.80 8.93 -15.96
CA LEU A 239 10.99 7.83 -15.42
C LEU A 239 9.55 7.88 -15.92
N ILE A 240 8.94 9.06 -16.06
CA ILE A 240 7.63 9.24 -16.68
C ILE A 240 7.64 8.75 -18.13
N ASN A 241 8.71 9.03 -18.88
CA ASN A 241 8.86 8.59 -20.25
C ASN A 241 9.11 7.07 -20.38
N GLN A 242 9.53 6.40 -19.30
CA GLN A 242 9.69 4.95 -19.23
C GLN A 242 8.40 4.22 -18.82
N ILE A 243 7.29 4.93 -18.64
CA ILE A 243 6.04 4.30 -18.24
C ILE A 243 5.45 3.53 -19.41
N GLU A 244 5.27 2.22 -19.18
CA GLU A 244 4.63 1.33 -20.14
C GLU A 244 3.12 1.54 -20.10
N THR A 245 2.52 1.72 -21.27
CA THR A 245 1.08 1.97 -21.44
C THR A 245 0.52 1.05 -22.52
N ASP A 246 -0.73 0.66 -22.34
CA ASP A 246 -1.58 0.07 -23.36
C ASP A 246 -2.35 1.15 -24.11
N SER A 247 -2.85 0.81 -25.30
CA SER A 247 -3.75 1.66 -26.07
C SER A 247 -5.20 1.26 -25.80
N VAL A 248 -6.05 2.24 -25.55
CA VAL A 248 -7.50 2.06 -25.36
C VAL A 248 -8.25 3.00 -26.29
N ASN A 249 -9.47 2.63 -26.69
CA ASN A 249 -10.32 3.54 -27.43
C ASN A 249 -10.65 4.77 -26.55
N CYS A 250 -10.54 5.99 -27.09
CA CYS A 250 -10.76 7.19 -26.28
C CYS A 250 -12.19 7.28 -25.71
N GLU A 251 -13.21 6.78 -26.39
CA GLU A 251 -14.59 6.75 -25.84
C GLU A 251 -14.68 5.82 -24.62
N GLU A 252 -14.07 4.64 -24.70
CA GLU A 252 -13.96 3.71 -23.57
C GLU A 252 -13.17 4.34 -22.42
N TYR A 253 -12.06 5.01 -22.72
CA TYR A 253 -11.25 5.74 -21.75
C TYR A 253 -12.04 6.86 -21.05
N TRP A 254 -12.82 7.67 -21.78
CA TRP A 254 -13.60 8.75 -21.17
C TRP A 254 -14.77 8.22 -20.34
N ASN A 255 -15.43 7.16 -20.78
CA ASN A 255 -16.46 6.47 -19.99
C ASN A 255 -15.87 5.90 -18.69
N TRP A 256 -14.68 5.30 -18.79
CA TRP A 256 -13.91 4.81 -17.65
C TRP A 256 -13.45 5.93 -16.70
N ARG A 257 -13.06 7.09 -17.24
CA ARG A 257 -12.69 8.27 -16.44
C ARG A 257 -13.89 8.86 -15.68
N GLN A 258 -15.05 8.93 -16.33
CA GLN A 258 -16.29 9.46 -15.75
C GLN A 258 -16.91 8.54 -14.69
N SER A 259 -16.75 7.22 -14.83
CA SER A 259 -17.21 6.23 -13.84
C SER A 259 -16.29 6.11 -12.62
N ALA A 260 -15.16 6.83 -12.59
CA ALA A 260 -14.11 6.76 -11.57
C ALA A 260 -13.49 5.36 -11.40
N GLU A 261 -13.76 4.42 -12.32
CA GLU A 261 -13.21 3.07 -12.30
C GLU A 261 -11.68 3.07 -12.44
N TRP A 262 -11.12 4.10 -13.08
CA TRP A 262 -9.68 4.31 -13.25
C TRP A 262 -8.91 4.34 -11.94
N PHE A 263 -9.50 4.91 -10.90
CA PHE A 263 -8.81 5.00 -9.62
C PHE A 263 -8.53 3.61 -9.00
N THR A 264 -9.37 2.63 -9.29
CA THR A 264 -9.29 1.28 -8.67
C THR A 264 -8.68 0.21 -9.56
N ALA A 265 -8.61 0.44 -10.87
CA ALA A 265 -8.22 -0.60 -11.83
C ALA A 265 -6.90 -0.32 -12.54
N ILE A 266 -6.73 0.86 -13.16
CA ILE A 266 -5.63 1.15 -14.08
C ILE A 266 -5.37 2.68 -14.10
N TYR A 267 -4.12 3.15 -14.19
CA TYR A 267 -3.84 4.58 -14.12
C TYR A 267 -4.16 5.36 -15.41
N ASP A 268 -4.54 6.63 -15.25
CA ASP A 268 -4.85 7.60 -16.31
C ASP A 268 -3.60 8.44 -16.68
N TYR A 269 -3.20 8.45 -17.95
CA TYR A 269 -2.06 9.24 -18.48
C TYR A 269 -2.46 10.52 -19.20
N GLY A 270 -3.76 10.82 -19.26
CA GLY A 270 -4.28 11.78 -20.22
C GLY A 270 -4.32 11.23 -21.65
N PRO A 271 -4.94 11.98 -22.58
CA PRO A 271 -4.88 11.71 -24.01
C PRO A 271 -3.46 11.82 -24.58
#